data_AF-A0A926F063-F1
#
_entry.id   AF-A0A926F063-F1
#
_cell.length_a   1.000
_cell.length_b   1.000
_cell.length_c   1.000
_cell.angle_alpha   90.00
_cell.angle_beta   90.00
_cell.angle_gamma   90.00
#
_symmetry.space_group_name_H-M   'P 1'
#
loop_
_entity.id
_entity.type
_entity.pdbx_description
1 polymer ?
#
loop_
_entity_poly.entity_id
_entity_poly.type
_entity_poly.pdbx_seq_one_letter_code
_entity_poly.pdbx_strand_id
1 'polypeptide(L)'
;MKNKDNKGLRILAGVLAIVLILGILLITNAFVGNPISSRIARNNTKEYISNNYNFLNLEMEDTLYNFKDGSYVTGVYSNTNIDTRFNIYYRRGKISDDYNSRVLGMFNTIQRFSQEYSRLISNIISNRLGYKDEGSWVSYSDNIYENSKDIIELDMKFHKDLPLYTEVTINISSKDNTLEMAAGLLETAHKTFIEEGYIFNQYGLLSQGEKKSINIYQVKPTDIEGGNLLNLLKEALETEESKIDDEVDKEDSYPGIIVYEIEK
;
A
#
# COMPACT_ATOMS: atom_id res chain seq x y z
N MET A 1 45.50 -51.38 -21.24
CA MET A 1 45.03 -49.98 -21.37
C MET A 1 45.61 -49.17 -20.23
N LYS A 2 46.49 -48.19 -20.50
CA LYS A 2 47.12 -47.36 -19.46
C LYS A 2 46.07 -46.41 -18.87
N ASN A 3 45.86 -46.45 -17.55
CA ASN A 3 45.12 -45.41 -16.84
C ASN A 3 45.84 -44.07 -17.08
N LYS A 4 45.23 -43.19 -17.87
CA LYS A 4 45.72 -41.83 -18.07
C LYS A 4 45.52 -41.10 -16.75
N ASP A 5 46.59 -40.59 -16.16
CA ASP A 5 46.56 -39.90 -14.86
C ASP A 5 45.61 -38.69 -14.94
N ASN A 6 44.35 -38.87 -14.51
CA ASN A 6 43.30 -37.83 -14.51
C ASN A 6 43.54 -36.75 -13.44
N LYS A 7 44.77 -36.63 -12.93
CA LYS A 7 45.16 -35.69 -11.86
C LYS A 7 44.88 -34.24 -12.27
N GLY A 8 45.20 -33.87 -13.51
CA GLY A 8 44.92 -32.52 -14.04
C GLY A 8 43.42 -32.21 -14.09
N LEU A 9 42.59 -33.18 -14.53
CA LEU A 9 41.14 -33.02 -14.59
C LEU A 9 40.52 -32.88 -13.18
N ARG A 10 41.04 -33.64 -12.20
CA ARG A 10 40.62 -33.56 -10.80
C ARG A 10 40.98 -32.21 -10.16
N ILE A 11 42.17 -31.68 -10.45
CA ILE A 11 42.60 -30.35 -9.99
C ILE A 11 41.69 -29.27 -10.61
N LEU A 12 41.44 -29.34 -11.93
CA LEU A 12 40.56 -28.40 -12.63
C LEU A 12 39.13 -28.44 -12.05
N ALA A 13 38.58 -29.64 -11.81
CA ALA A 13 37.26 -29.79 -11.19
C ALA A 13 37.22 -29.21 -9.77
N GLY A 14 38.27 -29.40 -8.97
CA GLY A 14 38.40 -28.81 -7.63
C GLY A 14 38.44 -27.28 -7.66
N VAL A 15 39.21 -26.70 -8.58
CA VAL A 15 39.26 -25.24 -8.78
C VAL A 15 37.90 -24.71 -9.22
N LEU A 16 37.26 -25.37 -10.19
CA LEU A 16 35.92 -24.97 -10.66
C LEU A 16 34.88 -25.03 -9.54
N ALA A 17 34.91 -26.06 -8.70
CA ALA A 17 34.02 -26.17 -7.55
C ALA A 17 34.22 -25.01 -6.56
N ILE A 18 35.47 -24.64 -6.26
CA ILE A 18 35.77 -23.49 -5.39
C ILE A 18 35.25 -22.19 -6.00
N VAL A 19 35.49 -21.96 -7.29
CA VAL A 19 34.99 -20.76 -8.00
C VAL A 19 33.47 -20.69 -7.95
N LEU A 20 32.78 -21.82 -8.15
CA LEU A 20 31.32 -21.88 -8.07
C LEU A 20 30.81 -21.59 -6.66
N ILE A 21 31.45 -22.16 -5.63
CA ILE A 21 31.10 -21.89 -4.23
C ILE A 21 31.29 -20.41 -3.90
N LEU A 22 32.42 -19.81 -4.29
CA LEU A 22 32.68 -18.39 -4.09
C LEU A 22 31.70 -17.52 -4.86
N GLY A 23 31.36 -17.89 -6.10
CA GLY A 23 30.35 -17.21 -6.90
C GLY A 23 28.97 -17.23 -6.24
N ILE A 24 28.52 -18.39 -5.75
CA ILE A 24 27.26 -18.53 -5.02
C ILE A 24 27.27 -17.69 -3.73
N LEU A 25 28.38 -17.67 -2.99
CA LEU A 25 28.51 -16.86 -1.78
C LEU A 25 28.42 -15.35 -2.08
N LEU A 26 29.07 -14.89 -3.15
CA LEU A 26 29.00 -13.49 -3.59
C LEU A 26 27.57 -13.10 -3.98
N ILE A 27 26.89 -13.95 -4.77
CA ILE A 27 25.50 -13.72 -5.18
C ILE A 27 24.59 -13.72 -3.95
N THR A 28 24.69 -14.72 -3.08
CA THR A 28 23.87 -14.83 -1.87
C THR A 28 24.05 -13.60 -0.99
N ASN A 29 25.28 -13.14 -0.79
CA ASN A 29 25.57 -11.94 -0.02
C ASN A 29 24.98 -10.67 -0.66
N ALA A 30 24.89 -10.59 -1.98
CA ALA A 30 24.26 -9.46 -2.68
C ALA A 30 22.73 -9.40 -2.47
N PHE A 31 22.08 -10.54 -2.24
CA PHE A 31 20.63 -10.63 -2.02
C PHE A 31 20.20 -10.67 -0.55
N VAL A 32 21.02 -11.29 0.31
CA VAL A 32 20.68 -11.55 1.73
C VAL A 32 21.48 -10.65 2.67
N GLY A 33 22.53 -10.01 2.16
CA GLY A 33 23.45 -9.20 2.96
C GLY A 33 24.48 -10.05 3.72
N ASN A 34 25.37 -9.34 4.41
CA ASN A 34 26.44 -9.92 5.22
C ASN A 34 26.01 -9.91 6.70
N PRO A 35 26.02 -11.05 7.42
CA PRO A 35 25.67 -11.10 8.84
C PRO A 35 26.55 -10.19 9.72
N ILE A 36 27.82 -9.98 9.36
CA ILE A 36 28.71 -9.05 10.09
C ILE A 36 28.19 -7.62 9.96
N SER A 37 27.85 -7.20 8.74
CA SER A 37 27.30 -5.87 8.49
C SER A 37 25.93 -5.69 9.14
N SER A 38 25.08 -6.72 9.18
CA SER A 38 23.81 -6.69 9.92
C SER A 38 24.04 -6.46 11.43
N ARG A 39 25.02 -7.15 12.03
CA ARG A 39 25.36 -6.94 13.45
C ARG A 39 25.90 -5.54 13.72
N ILE A 40 26.74 -5.00 12.82
CA ILE A 40 27.23 -3.62 12.90
C ILE A 40 26.06 -2.65 12.80
N ALA A 41 25.18 -2.83 11.81
CA ALA A 41 23.99 -2.02 11.62
C ALA A 41 23.12 -2.01 12.88
N ARG A 42 22.81 -3.18 13.45
CA ARG A 42 22.02 -3.31 14.67
C ARG A 42 22.61 -2.54 15.85
N ASN A 43 23.92 -2.62 16.06
CA ASN A 43 24.59 -1.88 17.13
C ASN A 43 24.52 -0.36 16.92
N ASN A 44 24.76 0.09 15.68
CA ASN A 44 24.64 1.50 15.32
C ASN A 44 23.20 2.01 15.48
N THR A 45 22.20 1.21 15.11
CA THR A 45 20.79 1.52 15.33
C THR A 45 20.46 1.67 16.81
N LYS A 46 20.96 0.75 17.67
CA LYS A 46 20.78 0.86 19.14
C LYS A 46 21.34 2.17 19.69
N GLU A 47 22.55 2.53 19.28
CA GLU A 47 23.19 3.78 19.68
C GLU A 47 22.39 4.99 19.19
N TYR A 48 21.94 4.96 17.93
CA TYR A 48 21.12 6.01 17.33
C TYR A 48 19.81 6.24 18.10
N ILE A 49 19.09 5.17 18.46
CA ILE A 49 17.87 5.25 19.28
C ILE A 49 18.19 5.84 20.65
N SER A 50 19.24 5.36 21.32
CA SER A 50 19.63 5.87 22.63
C SER A 50 19.98 7.36 22.62
N ASN A 51 20.50 7.87 21.51
CA ASN A 51 20.91 9.27 21.40
C ASN A 51 19.78 10.20 20.94
N ASN A 52 18.85 9.73 20.11
CA ASN A 52 17.85 10.58 19.46
C ASN A 52 16.42 10.34 19.95
N TYR A 53 16.13 9.15 20.48
CA TYR A 53 14.77 8.68 20.79
C TYR A 53 14.66 8.02 22.18
N ASN A 54 15.58 8.33 23.11
CA ASN A 54 15.57 7.75 24.46
C ASN A 54 14.26 8.01 25.24
N PHE A 55 13.56 9.09 24.92
CA PHE A 55 12.30 9.48 25.52
C PHE A 55 11.10 8.63 25.08
N LEU A 56 11.23 7.84 24.00
CA LEU A 56 10.15 7.04 23.44
C LEU A 56 10.10 5.58 23.93
N ASN A 57 11.12 5.12 24.67
CA ASN A 57 11.25 3.74 25.15
C ASN A 57 10.94 2.69 24.06
N LEU A 58 11.66 2.79 22.93
CA LEU A 58 11.42 1.97 21.75
C LEU A 58 12.01 0.56 21.87
N GLU A 59 11.30 -0.40 21.30
CA GLU A 59 11.81 -1.73 20.99
C GLU A 59 12.29 -1.82 19.54
N MET A 60 13.05 -2.87 19.24
CA MET A 60 13.65 -3.09 17.93
C MET A 60 13.32 -4.50 17.44
N GLU A 61 12.89 -4.60 16.19
CA GLU A 61 12.83 -5.85 15.44
C GLU A 61 14.24 -6.30 15.02
N ASP A 62 14.31 -7.44 14.33
CA ASP A 62 15.54 -7.91 13.71
C ASP A 62 15.96 -7.02 12.53
N THR A 63 17.28 -6.89 12.35
CA THR A 63 17.86 -6.08 11.27
C THR A 63 17.95 -6.89 9.98
N LEU A 64 17.18 -6.50 8.97
CA LEU A 64 17.06 -7.17 7.68
C LEU A 64 17.79 -6.40 6.58
N TYR A 65 18.35 -7.12 5.61
CA TYR A 65 19.00 -6.50 4.46
C TYR A 65 17.99 -6.19 3.35
N ASN A 66 17.98 -4.96 2.87
CA ASN A 66 17.22 -4.54 1.70
C ASN A 66 18.12 -4.58 0.46
N PHE A 67 17.92 -5.57 -0.40
CA PHE A 67 18.73 -5.72 -1.62
C PHE A 67 18.50 -4.59 -2.64
N LYS A 68 17.37 -3.88 -2.59
CA LYS A 68 17.02 -2.83 -3.57
C LYS A 68 17.98 -1.64 -3.48
N ASP A 69 18.37 -1.26 -2.28
CA ASP A 69 19.25 -0.11 -2.03
C ASP A 69 20.55 -0.50 -1.30
N GLY A 70 20.66 -1.74 -0.80
CA GLY A 70 21.79 -2.25 -0.05
C GLY A 70 21.87 -1.74 1.39
N SER A 71 20.76 -1.24 1.94
CA SER A 71 20.66 -0.85 3.35
C SER A 71 20.34 -2.04 4.26
N TYR A 72 20.68 -1.90 5.53
CA TYR A 72 20.17 -2.74 6.61
C TYR A 72 19.07 -1.97 7.32
N VAL A 73 17.86 -2.51 7.30
CA VAL A 73 16.64 -1.88 7.82
C VAL A 73 16.31 -2.54 9.15
N THR A 74 16.01 -1.74 10.15
CA THR A 74 15.52 -2.22 11.45
C THR A 74 14.22 -1.51 11.78
N GLY A 75 13.14 -2.29 11.92
CA GLY A 75 11.88 -1.78 12.43
C GLY A 75 12.01 -1.45 13.92
N VAL A 76 11.45 -0.31 14.32
CA VAL A 76 11.40 0.13 15.72
C VAL A 76 10.00 0.58 16.06
N TYR A 77 9.58 0.33 17.30
CA TYR A 77 8.21 0.60 17.72
C TYR A 77 8.12 0.87 19.22
N SER A 78 7.07 1.57 19.62
CA SER A 78 6.70 1.73 21.03
C SER A 78 5.70 0.66 21.44
N ASN A 79 5.85 0.09 22.65
CA ASN A 79 4.85 -0.82 23.23
C ASN A 79 3.63 -0.10 23.80
N THR A 80 3.71 1.21 23.99
CA THR A 80 2.66 2.00 24.65
C THR A 80 1.83 2.83 23.67
N ASN A 81 2.22 2.88 22.40
CA ASN A 81 1.54 3.67 21.38
C ASN A 81 1.60 2.94 20.03
N ILE A 82 0.45 2.49 19.54
CA ILE A 82 0.35 1.64 18.34
C ILE A 82 0.81 2.36 17.06
N ASP A 83 0.74 3.69 17.04
CA ASP A 83 1.10 4.51 15.88
C ASP A 83 2.57 4.96 15.91
N THR A 84 3.29 4.68 17.00
CA THR A 84 4.73 4.97 17.10
C THR A 84 5.53 3.78 16.61
N ARG A 85 5.66 3.67 15.28
CA ARG A 85 6.50 2.68 14.60
C ARG A 85 7.16 3.27 13.37
N PHE A 86 8.43 2.96 13.14
CA PHE A 86 9.19 3.49 12.03
C PHE A 86 10.40 2.60 11.76
N ASN A 87 11.12 2.87 10.67
CA ASN A 87 12.30 2.13 10.26
C ASN A 87 13.54 3.01 10.39
N ILE A 88 14.63 2.38 10.83
CA ILE A 88 15.96 2.96 10.79
C ILE A 88 16.77 2.21 9.72
N TYR A 89 17.38 2.97 8.82
CA TYR A 89 18.13 2.50 7.67
C TYR A 89 19.62 2.77 7.91
N TYR A 90 20.42 1.71 7.89
CA TYR A 90 21.88 1.80 7.96
C TYR A 90 22.51 1.41 6.62
N ARG A 91 23.31 2.31 6.05
CA ARG A 91 23.99 2.07 4.78
C ARG A 91 25.37 2.71 4.78
N ARG A 92 26.42 1.88 4.71
CA ARG A 92 27.83 2.30 4.60
C ARG A 92 28.23 3.37 5.65
N GLY A 93 27.85 3.15 6.90
CA GLY A 93 28.16 4.05 8.01
C GLY A 93 27.23 5.26 8.14
N LYS A 94 26.23 5.41 7.26
CA LYS A 94 25.19 6.44 7.36
C LYS A 94 23.91 5.84 7.95
N ILE A 95 23.26 6.62 8.80
CA ILE A 95 21.95 6.29 9.38
C ILE A 95 20.93 7.33 8.91
N SER A 96 19.73 6.87 8.58
CA SER A 96 18.54 7.68 8.37
C SER A 96 17.33 6.94 8.95
N ASP A 97 16.22 7.64 9.13
CA ASP A 97 14.96 7.03 9.58
C ASP A 97 13.76 7.66 8.87
N ASP A 98 12.59 7.04 9.03
CA ASP A 98 11.31 7.57 8.57
C ASP A 98 10.38 7.97 9.74
N TYR A 99 10.91 8.30 10.92
CA TYR A 99 10.14 8.74 12.08
C TYR A 99 9.28 9.97 11.78
N ASN A 100 9.86 10.96 11.08
CA ASN A 100 9.16 12.19 10.76
C ASN A 100 7.94 11.93 9.86
N SER A 101 8.05 11.11 8.82
CA SER A 101 6.91 10.82 7.94
C SER A 101 5.93 9.83 8.56
N ARG A 102 6.43 8.76 9.19
CA ARG A 102 5.61 7.68 9.76
C ARG A 102 4.83 8.10 11.00
N VAL A 103 5.52 8.76 11.93
CA VAL A 103 4.99 9.09 13.27
C VAL A 103 4.60 10.55 13.33
N LEU A 104 5.54 11.48 13.12
CA LEU A 104 5.18 12.91 13.21
C LEU A 104 4.21 13.33 12.10
N GLY A 105 4.28 12.73 10.91
CA GLY A 105 3.37 12.99 9.79
C GLY A 105 2.03 12.27 9.89
N MET A 106 1.76 11.59 11.01
CA MET A 106 0.52 10.84 11.26
C MET A 106 0.22 9.70 10.28
N PHE A 107 1.18 9.30 9.44
CA PHE A 107 0.96 8.27 8.42
C PHE A 107 0.49 6.95 9.02
N ASN A 108 1.09 6.50 10.12
CA ASN A 108 0.67 5.26 10.77
C ASN A 108 -0.78 5.34 11.28
N THR A 109 -1.15 6.47 11.91
CA THR A 109 -2.52 6.71 12.42
C THR A 109 -3.52 6.71 11.27
N ILE A 110 -3.24 7.43 10.19
CA ILE A 110 -4.10 7.51 9.00
C ILE A 110 -4.24 6.13 8.35
N GLN A 111 -3.13 5.40 8.19
CA GLN A 111 -3.14 4.05 7.63
C GLN A 111 -3.96 3.09 8.49
N ARG A 112 -3.82 3.15 9.82
CA ARG A 112 -4.61 2.33 10.74
C ARG A 112 -6.09 2.66 10.66
N PHE A 113 -6.46 3.94 10.67
CA PHE A 113 -7.84 4.39 10.50
C PHE A 113 -8.44 3.93 9.17
N SER A 114 -7.67 4.05 8.07
CA SER A 114 -8.07 3.55 6.76
C SER A 114 -8.37 2.05 6.80
N GLN A 115 -7.52 1.24 7.44
CA GLN A 115 -7.77 -0.19 7.61
C GLN A 115 -8.99 -0.51 8.47
N GLU A 116 -9.15 0.19 9.61
CA GLU A 116 -10.30 0.01 10.49
C GLU A 116 -11.61 0.37 9.78
N TYR A 117 -11.64 1.49 9.06
CA TYR A 117 -12.80 1.93 8.29
C TYR A 117 -13.09 0.96 7.12
N SER A 118 -12.07 0.53 6.38
CA SER A 118 -12.21 -0.43 5.29
C SER A 118 -12.86 -1.74 5.73
N ARG A 119 -12.51 -2.25 6.93
CA ARG A 119 -13.15 -3.46 7.50
C ARG A 119 -14.64 -3.27 7.76
N LEU A 120 -15.06 -2.08 8.21
CA LEU A 120 -16.47 -1.78 8.42
C LEU A 120 -17.22 -1.77 7.08
N ILE A 121 -16.64 -1.14 6.06
CA ILE A 121 -17.24 -1.04 4.73
C ILE A 121 -17.30 -2.39 4.01
N SER A 122 -16.24 -3.19 4.10
CA SER A 122 -16.21 -4.57 3.59
C SER A 122 -17.39 -5.41 4.11
N ASN A 123 -17.71 -5.27 5.41
CA ASN A 123 -18.86 -5.93 6.01
C ASN A 123 -20.21 -5.44 5.44
N ILE A 124 -20.35 -4.15 5.14
CA ILE A 124 -21.58 -3.59 4.55
C ILE A 124 -21.75 -4.07 3.11
N ILE A 125 -20.67 -4.04 2.32
CA ILE A 125 -20.69 -4.52 0.93
C ILE A 125 -21.12 -6.00 0.89
N SER A 126 -20.53 -6.82 1.75
CA SER A 126 -20.85 -8.26 1.81
C SER A 126 -22.26 -8.55 2.31
N ASN A 127 -22.68 -7.93 3.42
CA ASN A 127 -23.91 -8.33 4.12
C ASN A 127 -25.14 -7.52 3.76
N ARG A 128 -24.97 -6.28 3.26
CA ARG A 128 -26.08 -5.36 2.94
C ARG A 128 -26.25 -5.16 1.45
N LEU A 129 -25.14 -5.04 0.71
CA LEU A 129 -25.20 -4.92 -0.75
C LEU A 129 -25.24 -6.28 -1.46
N GLY A 130 -24.80 -7.35 -0.78
CA GLY A 130 -24.86 -8.71 -1.31
C GLY A 130 -23.78 -9.03 -2.34
N TYR A 131 -22.70 -8.26 -2.36
CA TYR A 131 -21.56 -8.48 -3.26
C TYR A 131 -20.40 -9.13 -2.51
N LYS A 132 -19.68 -10.03 -3.18
CA LYS A 132 -18.41 -10.52 -2.66
C LYS A 132 -17.39 -9.38 -2.73
N ASP A 133 -16.95 -8.91 -1.56
CA ASP A 133 -15.88 -7.93 -1.46
C ASP A 133 -14.52 -8.56 -1.82
N GLU A 134 -13.78 -7.91 -2.72
CA GLU A 134 -12.44 -8.31 -3.19
C GLU A 134 -11.35 -7.39 -2.62
N GLY A 135 -11.62 -6.76 -1.47
CA GLY A 135 -10.70 -5.85 -0.80
C GLY A 135 -11.00 -4.40 -1.10
N SER A 136 -12.25 -3.98 -0.91
CA SER A 136 -12.64 -2.57 -0.88
C SER A 136 -11.86 -1.83 0.21
N TRP A 137 -11.57 -0.56 -0.04
CA TRP A 137 -10.83 0.26 0.92
C TRP A 137 -11.42 1.66 1.06
N VAL A 138 -11.14 2.26 2.21
CA VAL A 138 -11.40 3.67 2.49
C VAL A 138 -10.06 4.36 2.61
N SER A 139 -9.87 5.44 1.86
CA SER A 139 -8.70 6.32 1.92
C SER A 139 -9.08 7.70 2.42
N TYR A 140 -8.08 8.40 2.93
CA TYR A 140 -8.17 9.82 3.24
C TYR A 140 -7.47 10.60 2.13
N SER A 141 -7.94 11.81 1.81
CA SER A 141 -7.28 12.66 0.82
C SER A 141 -5.82 12.92 1.17
N ASP A 142 -4.94 13.00 0.18
CA ASP A 142 -3.51 13.26 0.39
C ASP A 142 -3.25 14.62 1.08
N ASN A 143 -4.18 15.58 0.97
CA ASN A 143 -4.09 16.86 1.69
C ASN A 143 -4.16 16.70 3.22
N ILE A 144 -4.60 15.54 3.72
CA ILE A 144 -4.65 15.25 5.14
C ILE A 144 -3.24 15.21 5.73
N TYR A 145 -2.21 14.83 4.97
CA TYR A 145 -0.86 14.76 5.50
C TYR A 145 -0.28 16.14 5.82
N GLU A 146 -0.82 17.21 5.23
CA GLU A 146 -0.42 18.60 5.53
C GLU A 146 -1.06 19.15 6.81
N ASN A 147 -2.32 18.78 7.11
CA ASN A 147 -3.11 19.37 8.19
C ASN A 147 -3.65 18.37 9.24
N SER A 148 -3.25 17.10 9.16
CA SER A 148 -3.76 16.01 10.02
C SER A 148 -3.62 16.28 11.52
N LYS A 149 -2.55 16.96 11.93
CA LYS A 149 -2.21 17.18 13.34
C LYS A 149 -3.24 18.00 14.12
N ASP A 150 -4.08 18.78 13.43
CA ASP A 150 -5.13 19.56 14.07
C ASP A 150 -6.39 18.71 14.37
N ILE A 151 -6.47 17.50 13.81
CA ILE A 151 -7.67 16.65 13.82
C ILE A 151 -7.41 15.30 14.49
N ILE A 152 -6.21 14.73 14.30
CA ILE A 152 -5.85 13.40 14.79
C ILE A 152 -4.57 13.43 15.63
N GLU A 153 -4.50 12.51 16.59
CA GLU A 153 -3.36 12.29 17.46
C GLU A 153 -2.91 10.82 17.43
N LEU A 154 -1.66 10.57 17.83
CA LEU A 154 -1.14 9.21 17.94
C LEU A 154 -1.94 8.42 19.00
N ASP A 155 -2.19 7.14 18.74
CA ASP A 155 -2.94 6.22 19.62
C ASP A 155 -4.42 6.62 19.82
N MET A 156 -4.91 7.60 19.05
CA MET A 156 -6.32 7.96 19.02
C MET A 156 -7.16 6.76 18.55
N LYS A 157 -8.31 6.55 19.17
CA LYS A 157 -9.28 5.57 18.68
C LYS A 157 -9.93 6.07 17.39
N PHE A 158 -10.13 5.16 16.45
CA PHE A 158 -10.82 5.49 15.21
C PHE A 158 -12.27 5.89 15.49
N HIS A 159 -12.72 6.94 14.81
CA HIS A 159 -14.12 7.34 14.74
C HIS A 159 -14.46 7.69 13.29
N LYS A 160 -15.61 7.20 12.80
CA LYS A 160 -16.05 7.45 11.42
C LYS A 160 -16.47 8.90 11.16
N ASP A 161 -16.82 9.64 12.21
CA ASP A 161 -17.31 11.02 12.13
C ASP A 161 -16.17 12.06 12.16
N LEU A 162 -14.91 11.62 12.01
CA LEU A 162 -13.78 12.53 11.92
C LEU A 162 -13.97 13.47 10.71
N PRO A 163 -13.69 14.78 10.85
CA PRO A 163 -13.91 15.78 9.80
C PRO A 163 -12.80 15.73 8.73
N LEU A 164 -12.60 14.54 8.16
CA LEU A 164 -11.56 14.25 7.18
C LEU A 164 -12.21 13.98 5.84
N TYR A 165 -11.56 14.43 4.77
CA TYR A 165 -12.00 14.06 3.43
C TYR A 165 -11.76 12.56 3.22
N THR A 166 -12.84 11.81 3.03
CA THR A 166 -12.81 10.36 2.89
C THR A 166 -13.30 9.91 1.52
N GLU A 167 -12.61 8.93 0.97
CA GLU A 167 -12.95 8.27 -0.28
C GLU A 167 -13.16 6.79 -0.02
N VAL A 168 -14.21 6.22 -0.58
CA VAL A 168 -14.44 4.77 -0.60
C VAL A 168 -14.21 4.23 -2.00
N THR A 169 -13.37 3.22 -2.14
CA THR A 169 -13.31 2.42 -3.37
C THR A 169 -13.90 1.04 -3.11
N ILE A 170 -15.00 0.76 -3.79
CA ILE A 170 -15.69 -0.53 -3.77
C ILE A 170 -14.97 -1.44 -4.76
N ASN A 171 -14.49 -2.60 -4.33
CA ASN A 171 -13.82 -3.58 -5.17
C ASN A 171 -14.55 -4.91 -5.11
N ILE A 172 -15.14 -5.33 -6.23
CA ILE A 172 -16.01 -6.50 -6.30
C ILE A 172 -15.72 -7.34 -7.54
N SER A 173 -16.14 -8.60 -7.50
CA SER A 173 -16.29 -9.44 -8.69
C SER A 173 -17.75 -9.51 -9.11
N SER A 174 -18.04 -9.26 -10.39
CA SER A 174 -19.37 -9.42 -10.98
C SER A 174 -19.30 -10.16 -12.32
N LYS A 175 -20.30 -11.01 -12.58
CA LYS A 175 -20.44 -11.68 -13.88
C LYS A 175 -20.94 -10.70 -14.95
N ASP A 176 -21.80 -9.77 -14.54
CA ASP A 176 -22.38 -8.74 -15.38
C ASP A 176 -21.67 -7.43 -15.09
N ASN A 177 -20.70 -7.08 -15.94
CA ASN A 177 -19.93 -5.84 -15.85
C ASN A 177 -20.38 -4.86 -16.93
N THR A 178 -21.39 -4.07 -16.58
CA THR A 178 -21.93 -2.97 -17.40
C THR A 178 -21.94 -1.67 -16.62
N LEU A 179 -21.98 -0.53 -17.32
CA LEU A 179 -22.12 0.78 -16.69
C LEU A 179 -23.45 0.92 -15.95
N GLU A 180 -24.51 0.27 -16.43
CA GLU A 180 -25.81 0.22 -15.73
C GLU A 180 -25.71 -0.44 -14.36
N MET A 181 -25.00 -1.57 -14.27
CA MET A 181 -24.75 -2.26 -13.00
C MET A 181 -23.89 -1.39 -12.09
N ALA A 182 -22.81 -0.81 -12.63
CA ALA A 182 -21.91 0.05 -11.88
C ALA A 182 -22.60 1.29 -11.29
N ALA A 183 -23.42 1.99 -12.09
CA ALA A 183 -24.20 3.13 -11.63
C ALA A 183 -25.18 2.73 -10.53
N GLY A 184 -25.97 1.67 -10.77
CA GLY A 184 -26.94 1.19 -9.77
C GLY A 184 -26.30 0.72 -8.47
N LEU A 185 -25.11 0.13 -8.54
CA LEU A 185 -24.32 -0.24 -7.37
C LEU A 185 -23.86 1.00 -6.59
N LEU A 186 -23.29 2.01 -7.27
CA LEU A 186 -22.85 3.25 -6.63
C LEU A 186 -24.02 3.98 -5.95
N GLU A 187 -25.17 4.06 -6.61
CA GLU A 187 -26.40 4.62 -6.05
C GLU A 187 -26.88 3.85 -4.80
N THR A 188 -26.92 2.52 -4.89
CA THR A 188 -27.36 1.67 -3.78
C THR A 188 -26.37 1.72 -2.62
N ALA A 189 -25.07 1.73 -2.90
CA ALA A 189 -24.00 1.83 -1.92
C ALA A 189 -24.07 3.17 -1.18
N HIS A 190 -24.18 4.28 -1.91
CA HIS A 190 -24.31 5.62 -1.34
C HIS A 190 -25.49 5.71 -0.37
N LYS A 191 -26.67 5.26 -0.81
CA LYS A 191 -27.87 5.22 0.06
C LYS A 191 -27.65 4.35 1.30
N THR A 192 -27.10 3.14 1.12
CA THR A 192 -26.86 2.20 2.22
C THR A 192 -25.86 2.77 3.22
N PHE A 193 -24.80 3.43 2.75
CA PHE A 193 -23.81 4.06 3.63
C PHE A 193 -24.44 5.19 4.45
N ILE A 194 -25.26 6.06 3.84
CA ILE A 194 -25.97 7.10 4.59
C ILE A 194 -26.90 6.50 5.64
N GLU A 195 -27.67 5.46 5.30
CA GLU A 195 -28.57 4.77 6.24
C GLU A 195 -27.82 4.18 7.45
N GLU A 196 -26.60 3.68 7.23
CA GLU A 196 -25.72 3.14 8.28
C GLU A 196 -24.85 4.25 8.95
N GLY A 197 -25.06 5.51 8.57
CA GLY A 197 -24.38 6.68 9.13
C GLY A 197 -22.91 6.79 8.72
N TYR A 198 -22.57 6.43 7.48
CA TYR A 198 -21.26 6.61 6.87
C TYR A 198 -21.37 7.65 5.75
N ILE A 199 -20.49 8.66 5.81
CA ILE A 199 -20.46 9.77 4.87
C ILE A 199 -19.12 9.73 4.15
N PHE A 200 -19.16 9.74 2.82
CA PHE A 200 -17.98 9.79 1.96
C PHE A 200 -18.03 11.00 1.06
N ASN A 201 -16.88 11.60 0.81
CA ASN A 201 -16.73 12.74 -0.09
C ASN A 201 -16.58 12.29 -1.55
N GLN A 202 -16.13 11.06 -1.75
CA GLN A 202 -15.83 10.51 -3.05
C GLN A 202 -16.00 8.99 -3.07
N TYR A 203 -16.38 8.47 -4.23
CA TYR A 203 -16.60 7.07 -4.51
C TYR A 203 -15.76 6.64 -5.71
N GLY A 204 -15.26 5.41 -5.62
CA GLY A 204 -14.71 4.65 -6.73
C GLY A 204 -15.30 3.24 -6.77
N LEU A 205 -15.24 2.61 -7.93
CA LEU A 205 -15.66 1.23 -8.14
C LEU A 205 -14.64 0.52 -9.03
N LEU A 206 -14.09 -0.59 -8.54
CA LEU A 206 -13.38 -1.58 -9.32
C LEU A 206 -14.25 -2.82 -9.41
N SER A 207 -14.83 -3.06 -10.59
CA SER A 207 -15.64 -4.26 -10.83
C SER A 207 -14.92 -5.18 -11.79
N GLN A 208 -14.48 -6.34 -11.29
CA GLN A 208 -13.80 -7.36 -12.08
C GLN A 208 -14.76 -8.39 -12.66
N GLY A 209 -14.66 -8.62 -13.95
CA GLY A 209 -15.50 -9.58 -14.67
C GLY A 209 -14.63 -10.58 -15.43
N GLU A 210 -15.28 -11.59 -16.02
CA GLU A 210 -14.58 -12.64 -16.76
C GLU A 210 -13.95 -12.11 -18.05
N LYS A 211 -14.66 -11.24 -18.78
CA LYS A 211 -14.23 -10.70 -20.08
C LYS A 211 -13.89 -9.23 -20.06
N LYS A 212 -14.40 -8.51 -19.06
CA LYS A 212 -14.37 -7.06 -19.00
C LYS A 212 -14.28 -6.61 -17.55
N SER A 213 -13.47 -5.59 -17.28
CA SER A 213 -13.43 -4.88 -16.00
C SER A 213 -13.90 -3.45 -16.21
N ILE A 214 -14.56 -2.89 -15.20
CA ILE A 214 -14.97 -1.48 -15.17
C ILE A 214 -14.32 -0.84 -13.95
N ASN A 215 -13.53 0.21 -14.19
CA ASN A 215 -12.92 1.00 -13.14
C ASN A 215 -13.50 2.42 -13.21
N ILE A 216 -14.06 2.88 -12.10
CA ILE A 216 -14.65 4.22 -11.97
C ILE A 216 -13.98 4.92 -10.79
N TYR A 217 -13.61 6.18 -11.00
CA TYR A 217 -12.98 7.01 -9.98
C TYR A 217 -13.64 8.38 -9.91
N GLN A 218 -13.44 9.06 -8.78
CA GLN A 218 -13.81 10.46 -8.57
C GLN A 218 -15.32 10.78 -8.64
N VAL A 219 -16.19 9.81 -8.34
CA VAL A 219 -17.65 10.05 -8.28
C VAL A 219 -17.99 10.75 -6.97
N LYS A 220 -18.60 11.94 -7.04
CA LYS A 220 -19.03 12.69 -5.86
C LYS A 220 -20.46 12.31 -5.46
N PRO A 221 -20.84 12.46 -4.18
CA PRO A 221 -22.23 12.31 -3.74
C PRO A 221 -23.23 13.09 -4.61
N THR A 222 -22.89 14.31 -5.00
CA THR A 222 -23.74 15.15 -5.86
C THR A 222 -24.01 14.55 -7.24
N ASP A 223 -23.06 13.77 -7.78
CA ASP A 223 -23.22 13.10 -9.08
C ASP A 223 -24.21 11.93 -8.98
N ILE A 224 -24.21 11.25 -7.83
CA ILE A 224 -25.12 10.15 -7.49
C ILE A 224 -26.53 10.70 -7.21
N GLU A 225 -26.62 11.70 -6.33
CA GLU A 225 -27.88 12.32 -5.89
C GLU A 225 -28.62 13.04 -7.04
N GLY A 226 -27.89 13.46 -8.09
CA GLY A 226 -28.47 14.09 -9.28
C GLY A 226 -29.37 13.17 -10.12
N GLY A 227 -29.37 11.86 -9.87
CA GLY A 227 -30.25 10.88 -10.54
C GLY A 227 -29.93 10.64 -12.03
N ASN A 228 -28.74 11.04 -12.48
CA ASN A 228 -28.28 10.91 -13.86
C ASN A 228 -26.91 10.21 -13.97
N LEU A 229 -26.51 9.47 -12.94
CA LEU A 229 -25.17 8.92 -12.81
C LEU A 229 -24.77 8.08 -14.03
N LEU A 230 -25.66 7.21 -14.52
CA LEU A 230 -25.38 6.38 -15.69
C LEU A 230 -24.97 7.19 -16.92
N ASN A 231 -25.62 8.32 -17.18
CA ASN A 231 -25.28 9.16 -18.33
C ASN A 231 -23.95 9.88 -18.10
N LEU A 232 -23.68 10.34 -16.87
CA LEU A 232 -22.37 10.92 -16.52
C LEU A 232 -21.23 9.90 -16.72
N LEU A 233 -21.45 8.63 -16.36
CA LEU A 233 -20.47 7.56 -16.60
C LEU A 233 -20.25 7.30 -18.09
N LYS A 234 -21.32 7.33 -18.91
CA LYS A 234 -21.23 7.17 -20.37
C LYS A 234 -20.47 8.32 -21.02
N GLU A 235 -20.79 9.56 -20.63
CA GLU A 235 -20.08 10.75 -21.10
C GLU A 235 -18.59 10.71 -20.71
N ALA A 236 -18.27 10.31 -19.48
CA ALA A 236 -16.91 10.13 -19.01
C ALA A 236 -16.14 9.06 -19.79
N LEU A 237 -16.79 7.95 -20.15
CA LEU A 237 -16.18 6.90 -20.96
C LEU A 237 -15.87 7.36 -22.40
N GLU A 238 -16.59 8.34 -22.94
CA GLU A 238 -16.36 8.85 -24.30
C GLU A 238 -15.19 9.85 -24.39
N THR A 239 -14.70 10.35 -23.25
CA THR A 239 -13.57 11.29 -23.18
C THR A 239 -12.26 10.65 -23.66
N GLU A 240 -11.28 11.46 -24.08
CA GLU A 240 -9.97 10.92 -24.52
C GLU A 240 -9.18 10.27 -23.39
N GLU A 241 -9.47 10.63 -22.14
CA GLU A 241 -8.78 10.16 -20.92
C GLU A 241 -9.12 8.70 -20.58
N SER A 242 -10.26 8.19 -21.01
CA SER A 242 -10.67 6.79 -20.85
C SER A 242 -9.96 5.82 -21.78
N LYS A 243 -9.20 6.33 -22.77
CA LYS A 243 -8.59 5.56 -23.88
C LYS A 243 -7.09 5.29 -23.71
N ILE A 244 -6.50 5.70 -22.60
CA ILE A 244 -5.05 5.57 -22.37
C ILE A 244 -4.76 4.23 -21.66
N ASP A 245 -4.12 3.32 -22.40
CA ASP A 245 -3.57 2.05 -21.91
C ASP A 245 -2.39 2.28 -20.94
N ASP A 246 -2.48 1.60 -19.80
CA ASP A 246 -1.43 1.07 -18.90
C ASP A 246 -0.30 1.93 -18.30
N GLU A 247 -0.04 3.18 -18.70
CA GLU A 247 0.98 4.00 -18.01
C GLU A 247 0.62 5.49 -17.96
N VAL A 248 0.06 5.95 -16.84
CA VAL A 248 0.08 7.38 -16.47
C VAL A 248 0.46 7.52 -15.00
N ASP A 249 1.59 8.19 -14.77
CA ASP A 249 2.02 8.70 -13.48
C ASP A 249 0.94 9.59 -12.86
N LYS A 250 0.67 9.36 -11.57
CA LYS A 250 -0.37 10.02 -10.76
C LYS A 250 -0.02 11.49 -10.44
N GLU A 251 0.13 12.37 -11.43
CA GLU A 251 0.43 13.78 -11.15
C GLU A 251 -0.55 14.81 -11.72
N ASP A 252 -1.50 14.42 -12.58
CA ASP A 252 -2.55 15.34 -13.03
C ASP A 252 -3.93 14.96 -12.48
N SER A 253 -4.40 15.77 -11.53
CA SER A 253 -5.77 15.75 -10.99
C SER A 253 -6.73 16.24 -12.08
N TYR A 254 -7.17 15.35 -12.96
CA TYR A 254 -8.24 15.66 -13.91
C TYR A 254 -9.55 15.97 -13.17
N PRO A 255 -10.19 17.13 -13.43
CA PRO A 255 -11.44 17.48 -12.76
C PRO A 255 -12.61 16.74 -13.42
N GLY A 256 -12.98 15.57 -12.91
CA GLY A 256 -14.17 14.86 -13.41
C GLY A 256 -14.21 13.38 -13.04
N ILE A 257 -15.36 12.75 -13.29
CA ILE A 257 -15.49 11.29 -13.17
C ILE A 257 -14.60 10.64 -14.23
N ILE A 258 -13.82 9.63 -13.83
CA ILE A 258 -12.96 8.87 -14.73
C ILE A 258 -13.51 7.46 -14.85
N VAL A 259 -13.68 6.95 -16.07
CA VAL A 259 -14.19 5.61 -16.35
C VAL A 259 -13.27 4.89 -17.32
N TYR A 260 -12.82 3.69 -16.94
CA TYR A 260 -12.07 2.79 -17.82
C TYR A 260 -12.84 1.49 -18.00
N GLU A 261 -12.90 1.03 -19.25
CA GLU A 261 -13.37 -0.30 -19.62
C GLU A 261 -12.21 -1.11 -20.18
N ILE A 262 -11.84 -2.17 -19.47
CA ILE A 262 -10.67 -3.00 -19.80
C ILE A 262 -11.16 -4.36 -20.26
N GLU A 263 -10.93 -4.72 -21.52
CA GLU A 263 -11.18 -6.07 -22.04
C GLU A 263 -10.03 -7.02 -21.63
N LYS A 264 -10.37 -8.28 -21.30
CA LYS A 264 -9.41 -9.33 -20.89
C LYS A 264 -9.12 -10.33 -22.01
#